data_AF-A0A7Y2L2Y1-F1
#
_entry.id   AF-A0A7Y2L2Y1-F1
#
_cell.length_a   1.000
_cell.length_b   1.000
_cell.length_c   1.000
_cell.angle_alpha   90.00
_cell.angle_beta   90.00
_cell.angle_gamma   90.00
#
_symmetry.space_group_name_H-M   'P 1'
#
loop_
_entity.id
_entity.type
_entity.pdbx_description
1 polymer ?
#
loop_
_entity_poly.entity_id
_entity_poly.type
_entity_poly.pdbx_seq_one_letter_code
_entity_poly.pdbx_strand_id
1 'polypeptide(L)'
;MHLPSLLAQHMVRRPQRIALLQHIAEQGSITAAAKSAGISYKAAWDAIDELNNLAQTALVQRSVGGKGGGGARLSVAGERVLRLYQRLQVLQSQVLDAAEDTEDLDLLGRLMLRTSARNQLHGNVTAISSHGHNDMIELALAGGLSLHAQITRDSTLRLELQIGSPVVALIKAGWLQLVAAKQAPAPGHNHLQGRIEQILHA
;
A
#
# COMPACT_ATOMS: atom_id res chain seq x y z
N MET A 1 20.18 4.18 -12.43
CA MET A 1 20.19 3.11 -11.40
C MET A 1 18.80 2.48 -11.40
N HIS A 2 18.61 1.32 -12.05
CA HIS A 2 17.29 0.70 -12.16
C HIS A 2 16.99 -0.10 -10.89
N LEU A 3 16.04 0.37 -10.09
CA LEU A 3 15.29 -0.44 -9.14
C LEU A 3 13.80 -0.10 -9.30
N PRO A 4 12.86 -1.06 -9.11
CA PRO A 4 13.01 -2.47 -8.78
C PRO A 4 12.47 -3.43 -9.86
N SER A 5 12.94 -4.69 -9.84
CA SER A 5 12.25 -5.82 -10.47
C SER A 5 10.77 -5.86 -10.04
N LEU A 6 9.88 -6.33 -10.90
CA LEU A 6 8.43 -6.40 -10.60
C LEU A 6 8.16 -7.13 -9.26
N LEU A 7 8.97 -8.13 -8.94
CA LEU A 7 8.91 -8.89 -7.69
C LEU A 7 9.22 -8.00 -6.47
N ALA A 8 10.27 -7.19 -6.51
CA ALA A 8 10.60 -6.28 -5.40
C ALA A 8 9.52 -5.19 -5.21
N GLN A 9 8.96 -4.65 -6.30
CA GLN A 9 7.82 -3.72 -6.21
C GLN A 9 6.60 -4.37 -5.56
N HIS A 10 6.32 -5.63 -5.91
CA HIS A 10 5.18 -6.37 -5.39
C HIS A 10 5.34 -6.70 -3.90
N MET A 11 6.55 -7.10 -3.49
CA MET A 11 6.88 -7.42 -2.11
C MET A 11 6.68 -6.23 -1.17
N VAL A 12 7.10 -5.03 -1.59
CA VAL A 12 6.89 -3.80 -0.81
C VAL A 12 5.39 -3.48 -0.65
N ARG A 13 4.58 -3.72 -1.69
CA ARG A 13 3.14 -3.42 -1.67
C ARG A 13 2.30 -4.44 -0.89
N ARG A 14 2.80 -5.67 -0.71
CA ARG A 14 2.08 -6.78 -0.06
C ARG A 14 2.99 -7.56 0.89
N PRO A 15 3.38 -6.98 2.05
CA PRO A 15 4.31 -7.62 2.98
C PRO A 15 3.80 -8.97 3.52
N GLN A 16 2.47 -9.11 3.63
CA GLN A 16 1.79 -10.34 4.06
C GLN A 16 2.14 -11.57 3.19
N ARG A 17 2.50 -11.38 1.92
CA ARG A 17 2.88 -12.47 1.00
C ARG A 17 4.22 -13.10 1.38
N ILE A 18 5.17 -12.29 1.84
CA ILE A 18 6.47 -12.79 2.31
C ILE A 18 6.36 -13.36 3.72
N ALA A 19 5.53 -12.75 4.58
CA ALA A 19 5.21 -13.32 5.89
C ALA A 19 4.66 -14.76 5.76
N LEU A 20 3.84 -15.03 4.73
CA LEU A 20 3.39 -16.39 4.43
C LEU A 20 4.56 -17.35 4.13
N LEU A 21 5.53 -16.94 3.30
CA LEU A 21 6.71 -17.77 3.02
C LEU A 21 7.53 -18.04 4.30
N GLN A 22 7.66 -17.04 5.16
CA GLN A 22 8.35 -17.19 6.45
C GLN A 22 7.64 -18.21 7.36
N HIS A 23 6.32 -18.09 7.52
CA HIS A 23 5.57 -19.07 8.31
C HIS A 23 5.60 -20.47 7.72
N ILE A 24 5.63 -20.62 6.38
CA ILE A 24 5.82 -21.94 5.75
C ILE A 24 7.19 -22.52 6.10
N ALA A 25 8.24 -21.70 6.07
CA ALA A 25 9.59 -22.13 6.44
C ALA A 25 9.67 -22.59 7.92
N GLU A 26 9.00 -21.88 8.82
CA GLU A 26 9.00 -22.18 10.26
C GLU A 26 8.14 -23.40 10.61
N GLN A 27 6.98 -23.55 9.97
CA GLN A 27 5.93 -24.48 10.41
C GLN A 27 5.81 -25.73 9.54
N GLY A 28 6.43 -25.74 8.36
CA GLY A 28 6.38 -26.89 7.46
C GLY A 28 5.00 -27.19 6.89
N SER A 29 4.03 -26.26 6.99
CA SER A 29 2.64 -26.47 6.58
C SER A 29 2.00 -25.18 6.10
N ILE A 30 1.34 -25.23 4.93
CA ILE A 30 0.62 -24.09 4.36
C ILE A 30 -0.63 -23.77 5.20
N THR A 31 -1.29 -24.78 5.75
CA THR A 31 -2.48 -24.59 6.58
C THR A 31 -2.13 -23.87 7.88
N ALA A 32 -1.05 -24.29 8.55
CA ALA A 32 -0.57 -23.64 9.76
C ALA A 32 -0.09 -22.20 9.46
N ALA A 33 0.62 -22.03 8.34
CA ALA A 33 1.13 -20.74 7.92
C ALA A 33 0.01 -19.75 7.59
N ALA A 34 -1.05 -20.20 6.90
CA ALA A 34 -2.22 -19.38 6.61
C ALA A 34 -2.90 -18.89 7.89
N LYS A 35 -3.06 -19.78 8.88
CA LYS A 35 -3.63 -19.43 10.19
C LYS A 35 -2.77 -18.40 10.93
N SER A 36 -1.45 -18.57 10.91
CA SER A 36 -0.49 -17.67 11.56
C SER A 36 -0.42 -16.31 10.88
N ALA A 37 -0.55 -16.29 9.55
CA ALA A 37 -0.64 -15.07 8.75
C ALA A 37 -2.03 -14.39 8.81
N GLY A 38 -3.01 -14.97 9.50
CA GLY A 38 -4.37 -14.44 9.60
C GLY A 38 -5.17 -14.46 8.29
N ILE A 39 -4.83 -15.35 7.35
CA ILE A 39 -5.49 -15.45 6.04
C ILE A 39 -6.15 -16.82 5.83
N SER A 40 -7.13 -16.89 4.93
CA SER A 40 -7.75 -18.17 4.58
C SER A 40 -6.77 -19.09 3.83
N TYR A 41 -6.96 -20.39 3.94
CA TYR A 41 -6.16 -21.38 3.20
C TYR A 41 -6.17 -21.12 1.68
N LYS A 42 -7.32 -20.72 1.13
CA LYS A 42 -7.44 -20.33 -0.28
C LYS A 42 -6.59 -19.08 -0.59
N ALA A 43 -6.68 -18.04 0.24
CA ALA A 43 -5.88 -16.83 0.06
C ALA A 43 -4.38 -17.10 0.18
N ALA A 44 -3.96 -18.08 0.99
CA ALA A 44 -2.58 -18.55 1.05
C ALA A 44 -2.15 -19.26 -0.24
N TRP A 45 -3.02 -20.06 -0.85
CA TRP A 45 -2.74 -20.65 -2.17
C TRP A 45 -2.62 -19.60 -3.26
N ASP A 46 -3.59 -18.68 -3.35
CA ASP A 46 -3.58 -17.60 -4.33
C ASP A 46 -2.30 -16.75 -4.19
N ALA A 47 -1.84 -16.52 -2.96
CA ALA A 47 -0.58 -15.84 -2.67
C ALA A 47 0.66 -16.59 -3.18
N ILE A 48 0.72 -17.90 -2.97
CA ILE A 48 1.84 -18.75 -3.41
C ILE A 48 1.88 -18.79 -4.95
N ASP A 49 0.74 -18.94 -5.60
CA ASP A 49 0.65 -18.99 -7.05
C ASP A 49 1.04 -17.66 -7.69
N GLU A 50 0.60 -16.54 -7.12
CA GLU A 50 1.02 -15.19 -7.51
C GLU A 50 2.55 -15.03 -7.41
N LEU A 51 3.16 -15.46 -6.30
CA LEU A 51 4.61 -15.39 -6.11
C LEU A 51 5.38 -16.31 -7.06
N ASN A 52 4.89 -17.52 -7.31
CA ASN A 52 5.51 -18.46 -8.26
C ASN A 52 5.50 -17.90 -9.69
N ASN A 53 4.39 -17.28 -10.10
CA ASN A 53 4.29 -16.63 -11.41
C ASN A 53 5.32 -15.51 -11.57
N LEU A 54 5.46 -14.66 -10.54
CA LEU A 54 6.45 -13.58 -10.55
C LEU A 54 7.90 -14.08 -10.54
N ALA A 55 8.16 -15.17 -9.81
CA ALA A 55 9.50 -15.77 -9.70
C ALA A 55 9.87 -16.64 -10.90
N GLN A 56 8.91 -16.96 -11.79
CA GLN A 56 9.05 -17.92 -12.89
C GLN A 56 9.52 -19.31 -12.42
N THR A 57 9.39 -19.61 -11.13
CA THR A 57 9.79 -20.88 -10.51
C THR A 57 9.00 -21.09 -9.21
N ALA A 58 8.86 -22.34 -8.79
CA ALA A 58 8.18 -22.67 -7.56
C ALA A 58 9.00 -22.23 -6.34
N LEU A 59 8.45 -21.34 -5.50
CA LEU A 59 9.04 -20.90 -4.23
C LEU A 59 8.71 -21.86 -3.08
N VAL A 60 7.63 -22.62 -3.19
CA VAL A 60 7.17 -23.58 -2.19
C VAL A 60 7.06 -24.98 -2.82
N GLN A 61 7.68 -25.97 -2.17
CA GLN A 61 7.56 -27.38 -2.50
C GLN A 61 6.58 -28.05 -1.54
N ARG A 62 5.63 -28.81 -2.08
CA ARG A 62 4.78 -29.70 -1.28
C ARG A 62 5.53 -31.02 -1.06
N SER A 63 5.55 -31.52 0.17
CA SER A 63 5.92 -32.91 0.44
C SER A 63 4.66 -33.78 0.32
N VAL A 64 4.70 -34.76 -0.58
CA VAL A 64 3.60 -35.73 -0.74
C VAL A 64 3.78 -36.85 0.28
N GLY A 65 2.80 -37.04 1.18
CA GLY A 65 2.66 -38.31 1.91
C GLY A 65 2.30 -38.24 3.40
N GLY A 66 1.39 -39.12 3.82
CA GLY A 66 1.12 -39.51 5.21
C GLY A 66 -0.33 -39.33 5.69
N LYS A 67 -0.79 -40.19 6.63
CA LYS A 67 -2.14 -40.18 7.26
C LYS A 67 -2.51 -38.87 7.98
N GLY A 68 -1.64 -37.86 8.00
CA GLY A 68 -1.83 -36.54 8.61
C GLY A 68 -1.80 -35.35 7.65
N GLY A 69 -1.73 -35.58 6.33
CA GLY A 69 -1.67 -34.52 5.31
C GLY A 69 -0.23 -34.11 4.97
N GLY A 70 0.02 -33.82 3.69
CA GLY A 70 1.34 -33.46 3.19
C GLY A 70 1.84 -32.12 3.73
N GLY A 71 3.11 -32.04 4.09
CA GLY A 71 3.78 -30.80 4.48
C GLY A 71 4.14 -29.88 3.30
N ALA A 72 4.69 -28.72 3.62
CA ALA A 72 5.21 -27.76 2.67
C ALA A 72 6.52 -27.17 3.17
N ARG A 73 7.49 -26.99 2.28
CA ARG A 73 8.78 -26.38 2.57
C ARG A 73 9.13 -25.37 1.49
N LEU A 74 9.98 -24.40 1.79
CA LEU A 74 10.51 -23.53 0.75
C LEU A 74 11.40 -24.32 -0.22
N SER A 75 11.40 -23.92 -1.49
CA SER A 75 12.43 -24.36 -2.43
C SER A 75 13.72 -23.58 -2.18
N VAL A 76 14.82 -23.98 -2.83
CA VAL A 76 16.07 -23.21 -2.82
C VAL A 76 15.85 -21.77 -3.29
N ALA A 77 14.98 -21.56 -4.28
CA ALA A 77 14.60 -20.21 -4.72
C ALA A 77 13.80 -19.46 -3.65
N GLY A 78 12.84 -20.13 -3.01
CA GLY A 78 12.06 -19.57 -1.90
C GLY A 78 12.93 -19.13 -0.73
N GLU A 79 13.89 -19.95 -0.31
CA GLU A 79 14.85 -19.61 0.75
C GLU A 79 15.74 -18.41 0.38
N ARG A 80 16.19 -18.33 -0.87
CA ARG A 80 16.97 -17.18 -1.35
C ARG A 80 16.15 -15.89 -1.31
N VAL A 81 14.88 -15.93 -1.73
CA VAL A 81 13.96 -14.79 -1.67
C VAL A 81 13.74 -14.35 -0.22
N LEU A 82 13.46 -15.30 0.68
CA LEU A 82 13.25 -15.00 2.10
C LEU A 82 14.49 -14.37 2.73
N ARG A 83 15.69 -14.91 2.45
CA ARG A 83 16.96 -14.36 2.95
C ARG A 83 17.24 -12.95 2.44
N LEU A 84 16.98 -12.68 1.15
CA LEU A 84 17.14 -11.35 0.58
C LEU A 84 16.17 -10.35 1.22
N TYR A 85 14.92 -10.75 1.45
CA TYR A 85 13.94 -9.91 2.12
C TYR A 85 14.35 -9.56 3.56
N GLN A 86 14.78 -10.57 4.33
CA GLN A 86 15.27 -10.35 5.70
C GLN A 86 16.47 -9.38 5.73
N ARG A 87 17.40 -9.50 4.77
CA ARG A 87 18.52 -8.55 4.65
C ARG A 87 18.06 -7.13 4.30
N LEU A 88 17.06 -6.98 3.44
CA LEU A 88 16.47 -5.67 3.12
C LEU A 88 15.79 -5.05 4.34
N GLN A 89 15.09 -5.84 5.16
CA GLN A 89 14.45 -5.37 6.38
C GLN A 89 15.47 -4.83 7.39
N VAL A 90 16.61 -5.54 7.57
CA VAL A 90 17.69 -5.07 8.44
C VAL A 90 18.27 -3.75 7.94
N LEU A 91 18.56 -3.64 6.64
CA LEU A 91 19.07 -2.39 6.05
C LEU A 91 18.06 -1.25 6.18
N GLN A 92 16.78 -1.53 6.00
CA GLN A 92 15.71 -0.55 6.17
C GLN A 92 15.66 -0.06 7.61
N SER A 93 15.66 -0.96 8.60
CA SER A 93 15.72 -0.60 10.02
C SER A 93 16.91 0.29 10.32
N GLN A 94 18.10 -0.07 9.83
CA GLN A 94 19.31 0.73 10.05
C GLN A 94 19.21 2.15 9.48
N VAL A 95 18.56 2.31 8.33
CA VAL A 95 18.33 3.65 7.75
C VAL A 95 17.34 4.44 8.58
N LEU A 96 16.28 3.79 9.08
CA LEU A 96 15.29 4.42 9.96
C LEU A 96 15.91 4.82 11.30
N ASP A 97 16.72 3.96 11.90
CA ASP A 97 17.39 4.20 13.19
C ASP A 97 18.48 5.28 13.08
N ALA A 98 19.08 5.45 11.90
CA ALA A 98 20.08 6.48 11.63
C ALA A 98 19.49 7.83 11.19
N ALA A 99 18.18 7.89 10.91
CA ALA A 99 17.52 9.15 10.59
C ALA A 99 17.37 9.97 11.88
N GLU A 100 18.07 11.10 11.95
CA GLU A 100 18.03 12.00 13.11
C GLU A 100 16.68 12.72 13.23
N ASP A 101 15.96 12.91 12.12
CA ASP A 101 14.68 13.61 12.05
C ASP A 101 13.61 12.78 11.33
N THR A 102 12.49 12.54 12.02
CA THR A 102 11.32 11.84 11.48
C THR A 102 10.68 12.61 10.32
N GLU A 103 10.78 13.94 10.30
CA GLU A 103 10.17 14.79 9.26
C GLU A 103 10.82 14.58 7.88
N ASP A 104 12.15 14.41 7.85
CA ASP A 104 12.91 14.16 6.61
C ASP A 104 12.58 12.80 6.01
N LEU A 105 12.36 11.80 6.87
CA LEU A 105 11.98 10.47 6.45
C LEU A 105 10.55 10.43 5.88
N ASP A 106 9.62 11.16 6.49
CA ASP A 106 8.26 11.35 5.96
C ASP A 106 8.29 12.09 4.62
N LEU A 107 9.15 13.10 4.47
CA LEU A 107 9.37 13.78 3.19
C LEU A 107 9.90 12.80 2.13
N LEU A 108 10.91 12.00 2.46
CA LEU A 108 11.46 10.99 1.55
C LEU A 108 10.39 9.96 1.13
N GLY A 109 9.59 9.47 2.08
CA GLY A 109 8.48 8.55 1.81
C GLY A 109 7.47 9.13 0.82
N ARG A 110 7.11 10.42 0.99
CA ARG A 110 6.23 11.15 0.07
C ARG A 110 6.83 11.29 -1.33
N LEU A 111 8.11 11.63 -1.44
CA LEU A 111 8.81 11.77 -2.73
C LEU A 111 8.97 10.44 -3.47
N MET A 112 9.07 9.33 -2.75
CA MET A 112 9.23 7.99 -3.32
C MET A 112 7.91 7.34 -3.76
N LEU A 113 6.76 7.96 -3.46
CA LEU A 113 5.45 7.42 -3.78
C LEU A 113 5.20 7.42 -5.30
N ARG A 114 5.28 6.24 -5.93
CA ARG A 114 4.95 6.06 -7.35
C ARG A 114 3.47 5.74 -7.56
N THR A 115 2.72 6.71 -8.08
CA THR A 115 1.31 6.56 -8.44
C THR A 115 1.03 7.09 -9.84
N SER A 116 -0.09 6.66 -10.44
CA SER A 116 -0.59 7.23 -11.70
C SER A 116 -1.51 8.45 -11.50
N ALA A 117 -1.74 8.82 -10.24
CA ALA A 117 -2.48 10.04 -9.90
C ALA A 117 -1.52 11.22 -10.08
N ARG A 118 -1.87 12.15 -10.98
CA ARG A 118 -1.02 13.29 -11.29
C ARG A 118 -1.10 14.39 -10.24
N ASN A 119 -2.20 14.44 -9.49
CA ASN A 119 -2.41 15.43 -8.45
C ASN A 119 -2.23 14.74 -7.11
N GLN A 120 -1.26 15.23 -6.33
CA GLN A 120 -0.95 14.74 -4.99
C GLN A 120 -0.99 15.96 -4.07
N LEU A 121 -2.07 16.08 -3.29
CA LEU A 121 -2.32 17.25 -2.45
C LEU A 121 -2.09 16.87 -0.99
N HIS A 122 -1.17 17.57 -0.36
CA HIS A 122 -0.76 17.31 1.02
C HIS A 122 -1.65 18.09 1.99
N GLY A 123 -2.00 17.45 3.09
CA GLY A 123 -2.78 18.09 4.13
C GLY A 123 -2.89 17.25 5.40
N ASN A 124 -3.65 17.78 6.35
CA ASN A 124 -3.88 17.14 7.62
C ASN A 124 -5.38 16.92 7.80
N VAL A 125 -5.75 15.80 8.42
CA VAL A 125 -7.14 15.53 8.76
C VAL A 125 -7.63 16.53 9.81
N THR A 126 -8.71 17.25 9.53
CA THR A 126 -9.32 18.20 10.48
C THR A 126 -10.59 17.64 11.10
N ALA A 127 -11.32 16.80 10.38
CA ALA A 127 -12.53 16.15 10.88
C ALA A 127 -12.74 14.77 10.25
N ILE A 128 -13.40 13.88 11.01
CA ILE A 128 -13.83 12.56 10.57
C ILE A 128 -15.29 12.38 11.00
N SER A 129 -16.18 12.22 10.02
CA SER A 129 -17.62 12.08 10.26
C SER A 129 -18.14 10.77 9.68
N SER A 130 -18.62 9.87 10.53
CA SER A 130 -19.10 8.55 10.12
C SER A 130 -20.53 8.57 9.57
N HIS A 131 -20.72 7.93 8.42
CA HIS A 131 -21.97 7.85 7.66
C HIS A 131 -22.21 6.41 7.20
N GLY A 132 -22.69 5.56 8.10
CA GLY A 132 -22.96 4.14 7.81
C GLY A 132 -21.67 3.37 7.52
N HIS A 133 -21.52 2.86 6.29
CA HIS A 133 -20.33 2.11 5.86
C HIS A 133 -19.17 3.00 5.39
N ASN A 134 -19.39 4.31 5.27
CA ASN A 134 -18.39 5.26 4.81
C ASN A 134 -18.11 6.32 5.88
N ASP A 135 -16.88 6.81 5.91
CA ASP A 135 -16.50 8.01 6.65
C ASP A 135 -16.26 9.15 5.66
N MET A 136 -16.63 10.36 6.08
CA MET A 136 -16.23 11.60 5.43
C MET A 136 -15.03 12.18 6.17
N ILE A 137 -13.93 12.36 5.45
CA ILE A 137 -12.69 12.93 5.96
C ILE A 137 -12.55 14.35 5.43
N GLU A 138 -12.44 15.32 6.32
CA GLU A 138 -12.08 16.69 5.98
C GLU A 138 -10.58 16.90 6.13
N LEU A 139 -9.98 17.52 5.12
CA LEU A 139 -8.55 17.79 5.03
C LEU A 139 -8.31 19.29 4.93
N ALA A 140 -7.41 19.81 5.76
CA ALA A 140 -6.81 21.12 5.54
C ALA A 140 -5.57 20.98 4.69
N LEU A 141 -5.50 21.74 3.59
CA LEU A 141 -4.34 21.82 2.72
C LEU A 141 -3.59 23.15 2.93
N ALA A 142 -2.41 23.26 2.32
CA ALA A 142 -1.70 24.53 2.24
C ALA A 142 -2.53 25.63 1.54
N GLY A 143 -2.29 26.89 1.90
CA GLY A 143 -2.98 28.04 1.32
C GLY A 143 -4.43 28.22 1.77
N GLY A 144 -4.84 27.58 2.88
CA GLY A 144 -6.19 27.70 3.44
C GLY A 144 -7.27 26.95 2.66
N LEU A 145 -6.87 26.06 1.75
CA LEU A 145 -7.79 25.22 0.99
C LEU A 145 -8.24 24.04 1.85
N SER A 146 -9.43 23.51 1.58
CA SER A 146 -9.93 22.28 2.20
C SER A 146 -10.43 21.29 1.16
N LEU A 147 -10.43 20.01 1.54
CA LEU A 147 -10.99 18.92 0.75
C LEU A 147 -11.81 17.98 1.61
N HIS A 148 -12.89 17.46 1.04
CA HIS A 148 -13.67 16.36 1.58
C HIS A 148 -13.41 15.08 0.79
N ALA A 149 -13.09 14.00 1.48
CA ALA A 149 -12.88 12.68 0.90
C ALA A 149 -13.76 11.65 1.60
N GLN A 150 -14.61 10.96 0.83
CA GLN A 150 -15.38 9.83 1.33
C GLN A 150 -14.57 8.54 1.14
N ILE A 151 -14.36 7.81 2.23
CA ILE A 151 -13.68 6.50 2.23
C ILE A 151 -14.52 5.49 3.00
N THR A 152 -14.22 4.19 2.83
CA THR A 152 -14.86 3.16 3.65
C THR A 152 -14.40 3.24 5.10
N ARG A 153 -15.28 2.89 6.05
CA ARG A 153 -14.93 2.83 7.47
C ARG A 153 -13.70 1.96 7.73
N ASP A 154 -13.60 0.82 7.07
CA ASP A 154 -12.45 -0.08 7.16
C ASP A 154 -11.14 0.58 6.70
N SER A 155 -11.22 1.52 5.75
CA SER A 155 -10.04 2.26 5.31
C SER A 155 -9.60 3.28 6.34
N THR A 156 -10.53 4.00 6.99
CA THR A 156 -10.21 4.89 8.12
C THR A 156 -9.49 4.13 9.23
N LEU A 157 -10.01 2.95 9.60
CA LEU A 157 -9.43 2.12 10.65
C LEU A 157 -8.06 1.55 10.25
N ARG A 158 -7.94 1.00 9.04
CA ARG A 158 -6.69 0.40 8.54
C ARG A 158 -5.58 1.42 8.35
N LEU A 159 -5.93 2.65 7.98
CA LEU A 159 -5.00 3.76 7.84
C LEU A 159 -4.77 4.50 9.17
N GLU A 160 -5.46 4.08 10.24
CA GLU A 160 -5.36 4.65 11.59
C GLU A 160 -5.56 6.19 11.59
N LEU A 161 -6.48 6.67 10.75
CA LEU A 161 -6.71 8.11 10.59
C LEU A 161 -7.32 8.71 11.86
N GLN A 162 -6.72 9.81 12.30
CA GLN A 162 -7.13 10.61 13.45
C GLN A 162 -7.10 12.08 13.07
N ILE A 163 -7.75 12.94 13.86
CA ILE A 163 -7.60 14.38 13.70
C ILE A 163 -6.13 14.74 13.89
N GLY A 164 -5.57 15.50 12.94
CA GLY A 164 -4.16 15.87 12.87
C GLY A 164 -3.31 14.94 12.01
N SER A 165 -3.80 13.75 11.61
CA SER A 165 -3.02 12.81 10.79
C SER A 165 -2.55 13.46 9.48
N PRO A 166 -1.25 13.42 9.16
CA PRO A 166 -0.75 13.87 7.87
C PRO A 166 -1.17 12.88 6.78
N VAL A 167 -1.72 13.40 5.69
CA VAL A 167 -2.21 12.58 4.56
C VAL A 167 -1.88 13.22 3.22
N VAL A 168 -1.96 12.40 2.17
CA VAL A 168 -1.84 12.84 0.78
C VAL A 168 -3.09 12.41 0.01
N ALA A 169 -3.85 13.38 -0.48
CA ALA A 169 -4.98 13.13 -1.37
C ALA A 169 -4.46 12.86 -2.79
N LEU A 170 -4.69 11.63 -3.27
CA LEU A 170 -4.31 11.18 -4.61
C LEU A 170 -5.49 11.34 -5.57
N ILE A 171 -5.41 12.29 -6.49
CA ILE A 171 -6.51 12.60 -7.41
C ILE A 171 -6.07 12.34 -8.84
N LYS A 172 -6.78 11.45 -9.53
CA LYS A 172 -6.50 11.14 -10.93
C LYS A 172 -6.91 12.31 -11.81
N ALA A 173 -6.07 12.65 -12.80
CA ALA A 173 -6.32 13.80 -13.69
C ALA A 173 -7.70 13.72 -14.39
N GLY A 174 -8.13 12.52 -14.78
CA GLY A 174 -9.44 12.31 -15.42
C GLY A 174 -10.65 12.46 -14.49
N TRP A 175 -10.47 12.70 -13.19
CA TRP A 175 -11.55 13.00 -12.25
C TRP A 175 -11.78 14.50 -12.07
N LEU A 176 -10.85 15.33 -12.55
CA LEU A 176 -10.97 16.77 -12.47
C LEU A 176 -11.83 17.28 -13.63
N GLN A 177 -12.69 18.23 -13.32
CA GLN A 177 -13.45 18.99 -14.30
C GLN A 177 -13.04 20.45 -14.19
N LEU A 178 -12.68 21.06 -15.32
CA LEU A 178 -12.49 22.50 -15.39
C LEU A 178 -13.85 23.15 -15.72
N VAL A 179 -14.26 24.07 -14.86
CA VAL A 179 -15.47 24.89 -15.03
C VAL A 179 -15.08 26.35 -15.11
N ALA A 180 -15.95 27.18 -15.70
CA ALA A 180 -15.72 28.62 -15.75
C ALA A 180 -15.73 29.22 -14.33
N ALA A 181 -14.90 30.23 -14.06
CA ALA A 181 -14.77 30.82 -12.72
C ALA A 181 -16.08 31.38 -12.14
N LYS A 182 -17.07 31.69 -12.99
CA LYS A 182 -18.39 32.20 -12.60
C LYS A 182 -19.44 31.10 -12.38
N GLN A 183 -19.11 29.84 -12.65
CA GLN A 183 -20.03 28.73 -12.51
C GLN A 183 -20.11 28.29 -11.04
N ALA A 184 -21.33 28.03 -10.56
CA ALA A 184 -21.52 27.55 -9.20
C ALA A 184 -20.93 26.13 -9.04
N PRO A 185 -20.32 25.82 -7.88
CA PRO A 185 -19.79 24.49 -7.61
C PRO A 185 -20.92 23.46 -7.62
N ALA A 186 -20.65 22.30 -8.24
CA ALA A 186 -21.58 21.19 -8.20
C ALA A 186 -21.74 20.68 -6.74
N PRO A 187 -22.96 20.41 -6.27
CA PRO A 187 -23.18 19.93 -4.91
C PRO A 187 -22.49 18.57 -4.72
N GLY A 188 -21.83 18.40 -3.57
CA GLY A 188 -21.10 17.17 -3.23
C GLY A 188 -19.73 17.03 -3.88
N HIS A 189 -19.27 18.02 -4.65
CA HIS A 189 -17.92 18.04 -5.23
C HIS A 189 -17.02 19.02 -4.48
N ASN A 190 -15.73 18.67 -4.41
CA ASN A 190 -14.68 19.60 -4.03
C ASN A 190 -14.50 20.66 -5.12
N HIS A 191 -14.25 21.90 -4.71
CA HIS A 191 -14.01 23.00 -5.63
C HIS A 191 -12.76 23.77 -5.23
N LEU A 192 -11.80 23.85 -6.14
CA LEU A 192 -10.54 24.58 -5.97
C LEU A 192 -10.44 25.61 -7.08
N GLN A 193 -10.14 26.85 -6.71
CA GLN A 193 -9.93 27.93 -7.67
C GLN A 193 -8.47 28.03 -8.05
N GLY A 194 -8.20 28.38 -9.31
CA GLY A 194 -6.85 28.54 -9.81
C GLY A 194 -6.82 29.22 -11.18
N ARG A 195 -5.61 29.44 -11.68
CA ARG A 195 -5.36 29.99 -13.01
C ARG A 195 -4.78 28.89 -13.90
N ILE A 196 -5.28 28.79 -15.13
CA ILE A 196 -4.70 27.90 -16.12
C ILE A 196 -3.36 28.48 -16.57
N GLU A 197 -2.27 27.75 -16.34
CA GLU A 197 -0.92 28.14 -16.78
C GLU A 197 -0.61 27.64 -18.19
N GLN A 198 -1.05 26.43 -18.52
CA GLN A 198 -0.75 25.78 -19.79
C GLN A 198 -1.90 24.87 -20.22
N ILE A 199 -2.20 24.88 -21.53
CA ILE A 199 -3.09 23.92 -22.17
C ILE A 199 -2.24 23.17 -23.20
N LEU A 200 -2.11 21.87 -23.02
CA LEU A 200 -1.42 20.99 -23.96
C LEU A 200 -2.45 20.37 -24.89
N HIS A 201 -2.27 20.55 -26.19
CA HIS A 201 -3.03 19.80 -27.18
C HIS A 201 -2.48 18.38 -27.27
N ALA A 202 -3.38 17.40 -27.31
CA ALA A 202 -3.04 15.99 -27.48
C ALA A 202 -2.58 15.70 -28.91
#